data_AF-A0A8C3RVD1-F1
#
_entry.id   AF-A0A8C3RVD1-F1
#
_cell.length_a   1.000
_cell.length_b   1.000
_cell.length_c   1.000
_cell.angle_alpha   90.00
_cell.angle_beta   90.00
_cell.angle_gamma   90.00
#
_symmetry.space_group_name_H-M   'P 1'
#
loop_
_entity.id
_entity.type
_entity.pdbx_description
1 polymer ?
#
loop_
_entity_poly.entity_id
_entity_poly.type
_entity_poly.pdbx_seq_one_letter_code
_entity_poly.pdbx_strand_id
1 'polypeptide(L)'
;MDDAMDCLMSFSDFLFAFQIQFYYSEFLESVAAIYQDLLTGKNPNTVIVPTSSSGQHRSRQAPSECSPLDGVEASLFYHCLESLCDRSKYSCPPSGLVKEVLSSVQRLTFYGFLMALAKHHGINRALGALPDKGDLLLDPPMDQELEILLSQVSGLSISTPASSSGDIANLPTRTSPRIRSPWKPLHHRQKVGTESDGSTDETESSEN
;
A
#
# COMPACT_ATOMS: atom_id res chain seq x y z
N MET A 1 6.02 13.22 17.93
CA MET A 1 5.18 12.04 18.26
C MET A 1 3.77 12.18 17.69
N ASP A 2 3.29 13.39 17.37
CA ASP A 2 2.02 13.57 16.63
C ASP A 2 2.11 13.19 15.13
N ASP A 3 3.26 13.36 14.47
CA ASP A 3 3.40 13.07 13.03
C ASP A 3 3.07 11.61 12.63
N ALA A 4 3.15 10.67 13.57
CA ALA A 4 2.87 9.25 13.34
C ALA A 4 1.38 8.90 13.45
N MET A 5 0.57 9.74 14.12
CA MET A 5 -0.89 9.51 14.24
C MET A 5 -1.65 10.06 13.03
N ASP A 6 -1.12 11.08 12.35
CA ASP A 6 -1.70 11.67 11.14
C ASP A 6 -1.36 10.90 9.85
N CYS A 7 -0.49 9.88 9.92
CA CYS A 7 0.00 9.10 8.78
C CYS A 7 -0.55 7.67 8.69
N LEU A 8 -1.65 7.35 9.39
CA LEU A 8 -2.27 6.03 9.29
C LEU A 8 -2.96 5.87 7.91
N MET A 9 -2.24 5.31 6.94
CA MET A 9 -2.85 4.76 5.74
C MET A 9 -3.78 3.61 6.11
N SER A 10 -4.96 3.55 5.50
CA SER A 10 -5.79 2.34 5.58
C SER A 10 -5.04 1.16 4.96
N PHE A 11 -5.35 -0.07 5.38
CA PHE A 11 -4.76 -1.27 4.78
C PHE A 11 -4.99 -1.31 3.26
N SER A 12 -6.17 -0.89 2.80
CA SER A 12 -6.47 -0.77 1.37
C SER A 12 -5.52 0.21 0.66
N ASP A 13 -5.28 1.39 1.24
CA ASP A 13 -4.35 2.36 0.66
C ASP A 13 -2.93 1.80 0.63
N PHE A 14 -2.51 1.06 1.67
CA PHE A 14 -1.20 0.42 1.72
C PHE A 14 -1.03 -0.57 0.56
N LEU A 15 -2.05 -1.40 0.27
CA LEU A 15 -1.99 -2.35 -0.84
C LEU A 15 -1.85 -1.64 -2.19
N PHE A 16 -2.60 -0.55 -2.42
CA PHE A 16 -2.46 0.21 -3.66
C PHE A 16 -1.11 0.95 -3.75
N ALA A 17 -0.60 1.50 -2.65
CA ALA A 17 0.74 2.10 -2.64
C ALA A 17 1.82 1.05 -2.89
N PHE A 18 1.67 -0.15 -2.33
CA PHE A 18 2.56 -1.27 -2.56
C PHE A 18 2.52 -1.71 -4.04
N GLN A 19 1.33 -1.76 -4.65
CA GLN A 19 1.17 -2.01 -6.08
C GLN A 19 1.94 -0.97 -6.91
N ILE A 20 1.77 0.33 -6.61
CA ILE A 20 2.49 1.41 -7.30
C ILE A 20 4.01 1.23 -7.15
N GLN A 21 4.49 0.99 -5.93
CA GLN A 21 5.91 0.78 -5.66
C GLN A 21 6.48 -0.45 -6.39
N PHE A 22 5.72 -1.54 -6.45
CA PHE A 22 6.16 -2.78 -7.06
C PHE A 22 6.27 -2.68 -8.58
N TYR A 23 5.30 -2.03 -9.23
CA TYR A 23 5.25 -1.93 -10.70
C TYR A 23 6.03 -0.74 -11.29
N TYR A 24 6.24 0.32 -10.51
CA TYR A 24 6.86 1.56 -10.99
C TYR A 24 8.11 1.96 -10.19
N SER A 25 8.78 1.03 -9.51
CA SER A 25 9.93 1.30 -8.63
C SER A 25 11.00 2.21 -9.26
N GLU A 26 11.50 1.87 -10.45
CA GLU A 26 12.56 2.61 -11.16
C GLU A 26 12.09 3.99 -11.63
N PHE A 27 10.83 4.08 -12.05
CA PHE A 27 10.19 5.36 -12.35
C PHE A 27 10.16 6.24 -11.10
N LEU A 28 9.69 5.71 -9.97
CA LEU A 28 9.60 6.46 -8.72
C LEU A 28 10.95 6.92 -8.18
N GLU A 29 12.02 6.14 -8.38
CA GLU A 29 13.38 6.55 -8.05
C GLU A 29 13.80 7.78 -8.87
N SER A 30 13.52 7.77 -10.17
CA SER A 30 13.79 8.91 -11.05
C SER A 30 12.93 10.13 -10.69
N VAL A 31 11.66 9.92 -10.35
CA VAL A 31 10.77 11.00 -9.90
C VAL A 31 11.25 11.60 -8.58
N ALA A 32 11.72 10.78 -7.64
CA ALA A 32 12.26 11.27 -6.38
C ALA A 32 13.47 12.19 -6.61
N ALA A 33 14.37 11.83 -7.53
CA ALA A 33 15.49 12.69 -7.91
C ALA A 33 15.02 14.04 -8.48
N ILE A 34 14.04 14.03 -9.40
CA ILE A 34 13.45 15.26 -9.96
C ILE A 34 12.83 16.13 -8.85
N TYR A 35 12.08 15.54 -7.94
CA TYR A 35 11.45 16.25 -6.83
C TYR A 35 12.50 16.94 -5.94
N GLN A 36 13.59 16.23 -5.61
CA GLN A 36 14.69 16.80 -4.81
C GLN A 36 15.44 17.92 -5.55
N ASP A 37 15.67 17.78 -6.86
CA ASP A 37 16.28 18.82 -7.67
C ASP A 37 15.40 20.09 -7.70
N LEU A 38 14.08 19.94 -7.84
CA LEU A 38 13.15 21.07 -7.79
C LEU A 38 13.10 21.72 -6.39
N LEU A 39 13.11 20.93 -5.32
CA LEU A 39 13.19 21.46 -3.95
C LEU A 39 14.47 22.26 -3.71
N THR A 40 15.58 21.84 -4.28
CA THR A 40 16.88 22.55 -4.16
C THR A 40 17.01 23.73 -5.13
N GLY A 41 15.95 24.05 -5.91
CA GLY A 41 15.89 25.18 -6.81
C GLY A 41 16.56 24.96 -8.17
N LYS A 42 16.93 23.72 -8.51
CA LYS A 42 17.41 23.37 -9.86
C LYS A 42 16.20 23.28 -10.79
N ASN A 43 15.81 24.42 -11.35
CA ASN A 43 14.81 24.49 -12.40
C ASN A 43 15.51 24.28 -13.76
N PRO A 44 14.97 23.44 -14.67
CA PRO A 44 15.48 23.32 -16.05
C PRO A 44 15.56 24.66 -16.81
N ASN A 45 14.83 25.68 -16.37
CA ASN A 45 14.86 27.03 -16.92
C ASN A 45 15.87 27.98 -16.22
N THR A 46 16.64 27.51 -15.25
CA THR A 46 17.64 28.35 -14.57
C THR A 46 18.89 28.51 -15.44
N VAL A 47 19.01 29.65 -16.11
CA VAL A 47 20.23 30.06 -16.81
C VAL A 47 21.25 30.55 -15.78
N ILE A 48 22.31 29.77 -15.53
CA ILE A 48 23.42 30.21 -14.68
C ILE A 48 24.38 31.03 -15.55
N VAL A 49 24.33 32.34 -15.40
CA VAL A 49 25.29 33.24 -16.05
C VAL A 49 26.58 33.29 -15.22
N PRO A 50 27.77 33.04 -15.79
CA PRO A 50 29.03 33.23 -15.10
C PRO A 50 29.25 34.72 -14.83
N THR A 51 28.83 35.22 -13.66
CA THR A 51 29.20 36.58 -13.24
C THR A 51 30.59 36.54 -12.64
N SER A 52 31.59 37.01 -13.38
CA SER A 52 32.95 37.26 -12.88
C SER A 52 32.88 38.13 -11.62
N SER A 53 33.51 37.66 -10.53
CA SER A 53 33.41 38.28 -9.21
C SER A 53 34.03 39.68 -9.18
N SER A 54 33.20 40.71 -9.17
CA SER A 54 33.57 42.02 -8.59
C SER A 54 32.87 42.11 -7.23
N GLY A 55 33.66 42.04 -6.17
CA GLY A 55 33.18 41.98 -4.80
C GLY A 55 32.25 43.13 -4.46
N GLN A 56 30.97 42.84 -4.26
CA GLN A 56 30.12 43.42 -3.23
C GLN A 56 29.03 42.39 -2.95
N HIS A 57 29.17 41.73 -1.80
CA HIS A 57 28.26 40.73 -1.27
C HIS A 57 26.94 41.41 -0.86
N ARG A 58 26.15 41.91 -1.82
CA ARG A 58 24.74 42.17 -1.56
C ARG A 58 24.11 40.80 -1.40
N SER A 59 23.70 40.54 -0.16
CA SER A 59 22.83 39.47 0.28
C SER A 59 22.11 38.85 -0.91
N ARG A 60 22.53 37.64 -1.28
CA ARG A 60 21.67 36.75 -2.08
C ARG A 60 20.28 36.88 -1.47
N GLN A 61 19.27 37.17 -2.30
CA GLN A 61 17.89 36.93 -1.85
C GLN A 61 17.91 35.54 -1.25
N ALA A 62 17.53 35.46 0.03
CA ALA A 62 17.40 34.20 0.72
C ALA A 62 16.67 33.25 -0.23
N PRO A 63 17.09 31.97 -0.34
CA PRO A 63 16.20 30.99 -0.96
C PRO A 63 14.84 31.25 -0.32
N SER A 64 13.83 31.57 -1.14
CA SER A 64 12.46 31.77 -0.65
C SER A 64 12.28 30.75 0.46
N GLU A 65 12.03 31.21 1.69
CA GLU A 65 11.78 30.37 2.85
C GLU A 65 10.43 29.66 2.62
N CYS A 66 10.30 28.93 1.52
CA CYS A 66 9.32 27.89 1.36
C CYS A 66 9.68 26.90 2.46
N SER A 67 8.86 26.90 3.50
CA SER A 67 8.90 25.85 4.49
C SER A 67 8.94 24.50 3.74
N PRO A 68 9.72 23.50 4.19
CA PRO A 68 9.74 22.18 3.55
C PRO A 68 8.35 21.52 3.47
N LEU A 69 7.35 22.07 4.18
CA LEU A 69 5.95 21.70 4.11
C LEU A 69 5.24 22.15 2.82
N ASP A 70 5.77 23.16 2.12
CA ASP A 70 5.08 23.80 0.98
C ASP A 70 5.24 23.01 -0.33
N GLY A 71 6.14 22.01 -0.38
CA GLY A 71 6.32 21.14 -1.55
C GLY A 71 6.81 21.86 -2.81
N VAL A 72 6.65 21.22 -3.97
CA VAL A 72 7.02 21.76 -5.29
C VAL A 72 5.79 22.16 -6.10
N GLU A 73 5.94 23.13 -7.01
CA GLU A 73 4.86 23.51 -7.95
C GLU A 73 4.53 22.34 -8.89
N ALA A 74 3.25 21.96 -8.94
CA ALA A 74 2.76 20.81 -9.68
C ALA A 74 2.99 20.92 -11.19
N SER A 75 2.86 22.14 -11.73
CA SER A 75 3.05 22.43 -13.16
C SER A 75 4.50 22.19 -13.59
N LEU A 76 5.47 22.68 -12.81
CA LEU A 76 6.90 22.46 -13.06
C LEU A 76 7.27 21.00 -12.89
N PHE A 77 6.73 20.35 -11.85
CA PHE A 77 6.95 18.93 -11.60
C PHE A 77 6.42 18.06 -12.76
N TYR A 78 5.20 18.33 -13.22
CA TYR A 78 4.61 17.61 -14.35
C TYR A 78 5.42 17.76 -15.64
N HIS A 79 5.90 18.98 -15.95
CA HIS A 79 6.74 19.21 -17.13
C HIS A 79 8.00 18.34 -17.12
N CYS A 80 8.65 18.19 -15.96
CA CYS A 80 9.80 17.29 -15.82
C CYS A 80 9.39 15.82 -16.01
N LEU A 81 8.25 15.41 -15.44
CA LEU A 81 7.73 14.04 -15.56
C LEU A 81 7.33 13.66 -16.98
N GLU A 82 6.73 14.56 -17.73
CA GLU A 82 6.33 14.31 -19.13
C GLU A 82 7.54 13.88 -19.96
N SER A 83 8.67 14.60 -19.82
CA SER A 83 9.93 14.25 -20.48
C SER A 83 10.54 12.92 -20.01
N LEU A 84 10.26 12.52 -18.77
CA LEU A 84 10.71 11.24 -18.21
C LEU A 84 9.91 10.07 -18.79
N CYS A 85 8.58 10.18 -18.85
CA CYS A 85 7.70 9.15 -19.40
C CYS A 85 7.97 8.89 -20.89
N ASP A 86 8.29 9.92 -21.67
CA ASP A 86 8.61 9.77 -23.10
C ASP A 86 9.93 9.03 -23.35
N ARG A 87 10.85 9.06 -22.38
CA ARG A 87 12.22 8.54 -22.50
C ARG A 87 12.45 7.29 -21.65
N SER A 88 11.47 6.86 -20.88
CA SER A 88 11.63 5.78 -19.90
C SER A 88 11.78 4.44 -20.58
N LYS A 89 12.81 3.68 -20.17
CA LYS A 89 12.99 2.27 -20.53
C LYS A 89 12.17 1.32 -19.64
N TYR A 90 11.56 1.88 -18.60
CA TYR A 90 10.90 1.18 -17.51
C TYR A 90 9.40 1.45 -17.56
N SER A 91 8.65 0.64 -16.83
CA SER A 91 7.20 0.82 -16.70
C SER A 91 6.90 2.18 -16.07
N CYS A 92 5.93 2.91 -16.64
CA CYS A 92 5.48 4.19 -16.13
C CYS A 92 3.94 4.27 -16.13
N PRO A 93 3.33 5.05 -15.21
CA PRO A 93 1.90 5.30 -15.28
C PRO A 93 1.54 6.03 -16.59
N PRO A 94 0.35 5.79 -17.17
CA PRO A 94 -0.08 6.50 -18.37
C PRO A 94 -0.02 8.03 -18.17
N SER A 95 0.68 8.74 -19.06
CA SER A 95 0.99 10.17 -18.90
C SER A 95 -0.26 11.05 -18.75
N GLY A 96 -1.34 10.71 -19.45
CA GLY A 96 -2.63 11.40 -19.33
C GLY A 96 -3.22 11.33 -17.92
N LEU A 97 -3.05 10.20 -17.22
CA LEU A 97 -3.53 10.03 -15.85
C LEU A 97 -2.62 10.74 -14.83
N VAL A 98 -1.31 10.76 -15.07
CA VAL A 98 -0.37 11.55 -14.24
C VAL A 98 -0.70 13.04 -14.33
N LYS A 99 -1.06 13.53 -15.52
CA LYS A 99 -1.53 14.89 -15.72
C LYS A 99 -2.79 15.19 -14.93
N GLU A 100 -3.76 14.27 -14.96
CA GLU A 100 -5.01 14.40 -14.21
C GLU A 100 -4.74 14.52 -12.71
N VAL A 101 -3.92 13.62 -12.15
CA VAL A 101 -3.49 13.64 -10.75
C VAL A 101 -2.92 15.01 -10.36
N LEU A 102 -2.00 15.55 -11.15
CA LEU A 102 -1.31 16.81 -10.85
C LEU A 102 -2.12 18.06 -11.17
N SER A 103 -3.11 17.98 -12.06
CA SER A 103 -3.94 19.13 -12.44
C SER A 103 -4.83 19.66 -11.31
N SER A 104 -5.07 18.84 -10.28
CA SER A 104 -5.93 19.17 -9.15
C SER A 104 -5.25 19.97 -8.04
N VAL A 105 -3.93 20.12 -8.10
CA VAL A 105 -3.12 20.72 -7.03
C VAL A 105 -2.17 21.78 -7.58
N GLN A 106 -1.98 22.86 -6.83
CA GLN A 106 -0.97 23.86 -7.17
C GLN A 106 0.43 23.41 -6.75
N ARG A 107 0.52 22.88 -5.53
CA ARG A 107 1.77 22.39 -4.94
C ARG A 107 1.55 21.03 -4.32
N LEU A 108 2.61 20.23 -4.26
CA LEU A 108 2.56 18.91 -3.67
C LEU A 108 3.88 18.53 -2.99
N THR A 109 3.76 17.71 -1.95
CA THR A 109 4.90 16.97 -1.41
C THR A 109 5.09 15.66 -2.17
N PHE A 110 6.28 15.06 -2.09
CA PHE A 110 6.52 13.76 -2.72
C PHE A 110 5.59 12.67 -2.16
N TYR A 111 5.37 12.66 -0.84
CA TYR A 111 4.38 11.76 -0.23
C TYR A 111 2.97 12.02 -0.76
N GLY A 112 2.56 13.29 -0.89
CA GLY A 112 1.28 13.67 -1.48
C GLY A 112 1.11 13.15 -2.91
N PHE A 113 2.17 13.20 -3.73
CA PHE A 113 2.19 12.61 -5.07
C PHE A 113 1.97 11.10 -5.03
N LEU A 114 2.76 10.38 -4.25
CA LEU A 114 2.66 8.92 -4.15
C LEU A 114 1.27 8.49 -3.70
N MET A 115 0.71 9.21 -2.72
CA MET A 115 -0.64 8.97 -2.22
C MET A 115 -1.70 9.22 -3.30
N ALA A 116 -1.54 10.29 -4.08
CA ALA A 116 -2.46 10.61 -5.15
C ALA A 116 -2.41 9.55 -6.27
N LEU A 117 -1.23 9.02 -6.62
CA LEU A 117 -1.09 7.90 -7.54
C LEU A 117 -1.79 6.64 -7.00
N ALA A 118 -1.53 6.26 -5.75
CA ALA A 118 -2.11 5.07 -5.12
C ALA A 118 -3.65 5.15 -5.03
N LYS A 119 -4.21 6.34 -4.89
CA LYS A 119 -5.67 6.55 -4.82
C LYS A 119 -6.32 6.75 -6.19
N HIS A 120 -5.56 6.90 -7.26
CA HIS A 120 -6.13 7.19 -8.58
C HIS A 120 -6.73 5.95 -9.23
N HIS A 121 -8.06 5.90 -9.33
CA HIS A 121 -8.79 4.77 -9.92
C HIS A 121 -8.31 4.42 -11.33
N GLY A 122 -8.07 5.42 -12.19
CA GLY A 122 -7.59 5.17 -13.55
C GLY A 122 -6.23 4.49 -13.59
N ILE A 123 -5.33 4.82 -12.66
CA ILE A 123 -3.98 4.24 -12.61
C ILE A 123 -4.08 2.81 -12.08
N ASN A 124 -4.84 2.60 -11.01
CA ASN A 124 -5.06 1.28 -10.44
C ASN A 124 -5.72 0.32 -11.44
N ARG A 125 -6.70 0.79 -12.22
CA ARG A 125 -7.33 0.02 -13.30
C ARG A 125 -6.35 -0.27 -14.44
N ALA A 126 -5.49 0.68 -14.80
CA ALA A 126 -4.48 0.48 -15.84
C ALA A 126 -3.44 -0.58 -15.43
N LEU A 127 -3.10 -0.66 -14.15
CA LEU A 127 -2.24 -1.72 -13.59
C LEU A 127 -2.95 -3.07 -13.50
N GLY A 128 -4.21 -3.08 -13.03
CA GLY A 128 -5.06 -4.27 -12.99
C GLY A 128 -4.58 -5.39 -12.07
N ALA A 129 -3.65 -5.14 -11.15
CA ALA A 129 -3.10 -6.15 -10.25
C ALA A 129 -3.95 -6.38 -8.99
N LEU A 130 -4.75 -5.38 -8.59
CA LEU A 130 -5.70 -5.44 -7.49
C LEU A 130 -7.14 -5.20 -8.02
N PRO A 131 -8.16 -5.75 -7.35
CA PRO A 131 -9.55 -5.44 -7.62
C PRO A 131 -9.86 -3.96 -7.31
N ASP A 132 -11.05 -3.51 -7.69
CA ASP A 132 -11.52 -2.17 -7.33
C ASP A 132 -11.55 -2.02 -5.79
N LYS A 133 -11.26 -0.81 -5.31
CA LYS A 133 -11.04 -0.54 -3.87
C LYS A 133 -12.24 -0.95 -3.00
N GLY A 134 -13.46 -0.84 -3.52
CA GLY A 134 -14.68 -1.26 -2.84
C GLY A 134 -14.80 -2.77 -2.64
N ASP A 135 -14.16 -3.55 -3.52
CA ASP A 135 -14.24 -5.01 -3.52
C ASP A 135 -13.03 -5.66 -2.83
N LEU A 136 -11.98 -4.89 -2.55
CA LEU A 136 -10.69 -5.38 -2.05
C LEU A 136 -10.78 -6.13 -0.72
N LEU A 137 -11.71 -5.74 0.16
CA LEU A 137 -11.87 -6.32 1.49
C LEU A 137 -13.16 -7.16 1.63
N LEU A 138 -13.83 -7.45 0.52
CA LEU A 138 -15.01 -8.31 0.53
C LEU A 138 -14.58 -9.77 0.65
N ASP A 139 -15.06 -10.44 1.70
CA ASP A 139 -14.85 -11.87 1.92
C ASP A 139 -16.19 -12.52 2.32
N PRO A 140 -17.09 -12.77 1.34
CA PRO A 140 -18.41 -13.32 1.61
C PRO A 140 -18.40 -14.61 2.44
N PRO A 141 -17.44 -15.55 2.25
CA PRO A 141 -17.28 -16.70 3.14
C PRO A 141 -17.04 -16.32 4.60
N MET A 142 -16.08 -15.42 4.89
CA MET A 142 -15.80 -14.98 6.26
C MET A 142 -16.99 -14.22 6.86
N ASP A 143 -17.64 -13.36 6.07
CA ASP A 143 -18.81 -12.60 6.49
C ASP A 143 -19.96 -13.54 6.90
N GLN A 144 -20.19 -14.62 6.15
CA GLN A 144 -21.18 -15.65 6.49
C GLN A 144 -20.83 -16.39 7.79
N GLU A 145 -19.56 -16.74 8.00
CA GLU A 145 -19.12 -17.38 9.24
C GLU A 145 -19.34 -16.46 10.46
N LEU A 146 -19.09 -15.17 10.31
CA LEU A 146 -19.35 -14.15 11.34
C LEU A 146 -20.84 -14.03 11.66
N GLU A 147 -21.72 -14.04 10.65
CA GLU A 147 -23.18 -14.03 10.86
C GLU A 147 -23.66 -15.26 11.63
N ILE A 148 -23.14 -16.44 11.29
CA ILE A 148 -23.45 -17.68 12.01
C ILE A 148 -23.02 -17.57 13.48
N LEU A 149 -21.80 -17.09 13.74
CA LEU A 149 -21.29 -16.92 15.10
C LEU A 149 -22.13 -15.91 15.90
N LEU A 150 -22.48 -14.77 15.30
CA LEU A 150 -23.32 -13.76 15.94
C LEU A 150 -24.69 -14.34 16.32
N SER A 151 -25.31 -15.12 15.43
CA SER A 151 -26.60 -15.77 15.72
C SER A 151 -26.52 -16.72 16.93
N GLN A 152 -25.40 -17.44 17.09
CA GLN A 152 -25.17 -18.35 18.20
C GLN A 152 -24.91 -17.58 19.50
N VAL A 153 -24.15 -16.49 19.48
CA VAL A 153 -23.87 -15.67 20.65
C VAL A 153 -25.11 -14.90 21.11
N SER A 154 -25.91 -14.38 20.20
CA SER A 154 -27.21 -13.78 20.53
C SER A 154 -28.19 -14.82 21.11
N GLY A 155 -28.14 -16.06 20.62
CA GLY A 155 -28.88 -17.19 21.21
C GLY A 155 -28.37 -17.63 22.59
N LEU A 156 -27.18 -17.18 23.00
CA LEU A 156 -26.59 -17.39 24.34
C LEU A 156 -26.85 -16.21 25.29
N SER A 157 -27.57 -15.17 24.85
CA SER A 157 -28.06 -14.14 25.78
C SER A 157 -28.92 -14.85 26.82
N ILE A 158 -28.40 -14.88 28.04
CA ILE A 158 -28.99 -15.51 29.21
C ILE A 158 -30.42 -15.01 29.30
N SER A 159 -31.37 -15.88 28.96
CA SER A 159 -32.74 -15.73 29.44
C SER A 159 -32.63 -15.70 30.96
N THR A 160 -32.60 -14.50 31.53
CA THR A 160 -32.89 -14.28 32.93
C THR A 160 -34.27 -14.91 33.16
N PRO A 161 -34.42 -15.89 34.07
CA PRO A 161 -35.75 -16.29 34.45
C PRO A 161 -36.33 -15.12 35.23
N ALA A 162 -37.15 -14.30 34.57
CA ALA A 162 -38.08 -13.44 35.28
C ALA A 162 -38.97 -14.36 36.11
N SER A 163 -38.88 -14.17 37.41
CA SER A 163 -39.49 -14.94 38.49
C SER A 163 -40.96 -15.30 38.30
N SER A 164 -41.30 -16.58 38.48
CA SER A 164 -42.56 -16.96 39.16
C SER A 164 -42.42 -18.33 39.82
N SER A 165 -42.58 -18.32 41.14
CA SER A 165 -42.82 -19.39 42.13
C SER A 165 -42.81 -20.85 41.70
N GLY A 166 -42.16 -21.68 42.53
CA GLY A 166 -42.68 -22.99 42.90
C GLY A 166 -41.72 -24.17 42.70
N ASP A 167 -41.38 -24.79 43.83
CA ASP A 167 -41.00 -26.19 44.02
C ASP A 167 -39.59 -26.70 43.69
N ILE A 168 -38.96 -27.11 44.79
CA ILE A 168 -37.74 -27.89 44.94
C ILE A 168 -38.09 -29.34 44.61
N ALA A 169 -37.66 -29.85 43.45
CA ALA A 169 -37.22 -31.24 43.26
C ALA A 169 -36.89 -31.50 41.79
N ASN A 170 -35.91 -32.39 41.57
CA ASN A 170 -35.46 -32.92 40.28
C ASN A 170 -34.41 -32.07 39.55
N LEU A 171 -33.17 -32.26 40.00
CA LEU A 171 -31.97 -32.03 39.21
C LEU A 171 -31.74 -33.25 38.29
N PRO A 172 -31.70 -33.11 36.96
CA PRO A 172 -30.87 -33.96 36.11
C PRO A 172 -29.56 -33.24 35.80
N THR A 173 -28.50 -34.02 35.88
CA THR A 173 -27.10 -33.69 35.77
C THR A 173 -26.78 -32.88 34.51
N ARG A 174 -26.17 -31.71 34.71
CA ARG A 174 -25.61 -30.84 33.67
C ARG A 174 -24.51 -31.55 32.89
N THR A 175 -24.81 -32.12 31.73
CA THR A 175 -23.78 -32.46 30.74
C THR A 175 -23.37 -31.17 30.03
N SER A 176 -22.24 -30.61 30.44
CA SER A 176 -21.56 -29.55 29.67
C SER A 176 -21.25 -30.07 28.27
N PRO A 177 -21.69 -29.42 27.17
CA PRO A 177 -21.17 -29.76 25.86
C PRO A 177 -19.71 -29.30 25.84
N ARG A 178 -18.78 -30.26 25.86
CA ARG A 178 -17.38 -29.98 25.54
C ARG A 178 -17.35 -29.48 24.11
N ILE A 179 -17.18 -28.16 23.95
CA ILE A 179 -16.80 -27.55 22.68
C ILE A 179 -15.43 -28.13 22.34
N ARG A 180 -15.41 -29.22 21.57
CA ARG A 180 -14.23 -29.62 20.81
C ARG A 180 -14.35 -28.89 19.49
N SER A 181 -13.68 -27.76 19.35
CA SER A 181 -13.36 -27.22 18.04
C SER A 181 -12.44 -28.22 17.33
N PRO A 182 -12.85 -28.84 16.21
CA PRO A 182 -11.91 -29.58 15.39
C PRO A 182 -11.18 -28.54 14.55
N TRP A 183 -10.11 -27.96 15.09
CA TRP A 183 -9.13 -27.26 14.26
C TRP A 183 -8.59 -28.28 13.26
N LYS A 184 -9.08 -28.24 12.01
CA LYS A 184 -8.49 -28.92 10.88
C LYS A 184 -7.51 -27.95 10.22
N PRO A 185 -6.21 -28.25 10.16
CA PRO A 185 -5.29 -27.46 9.36
C PRO A 185 -5.69 -27.54 7.88
N LEU A 186 -5.89 -26.39 7.23
CA LEU A 186 -6.07 -26.27 5.79
C LEU A 186 -4.71 -26.44 5.08
N HIS A 187 -4.12 -27.61 5.19
CA HIS A 187 -3.04 -28.02 4.28
C HIS A 187 -3.34 -29.44 3.80
N HIS A 188 -4.13 -29.52 2.74
CA HIS A 188 -4.16 -30.70 1.91
C HIS A 188 -2.84 -30.72 1.12
N ARG A 189 -1.80 -31.35 1.71
CA ARG A 189 -0.60 -31.73 0.97
C ARG A 189 -1.05 -32.72 -0.10
N GLN A 190 -1.15 -32.24 -1.33
CA GLN A 190 -1.44 -33.06 -2.50
C GLN A 190 -0.37 -34.15 -2.56
N LYS A 191 -0.83 -35.40 -2.42
CA LYS A 191 0.01 -36.59 -2.45
C LYS A 191 0.41 -36.80 -3.91
N VAL A 192 1.50 -36.18 -4.34
CA VAL A 192 2.16 -36.52 -5.61
C VAL A 192 2.81 -37.88 -5.41
N GLY A 193 2.15 -38.91 -5.96
CA GLY A 193 2.78 -40.18 -6.25
C GLY A 193 3.66 -39.98 -7.46
N THR A 194 4.97 -40.07 -7.27
CA THR A 194 5.90 -40.33 -8.37
C THR A 194 6.98 -41.22 -7.79
N GLU A 195 6.81 -42.51 -8.04
CA GLU A 195 7.88 -43.48 -8.20
C GLU A 195 9.15 -42.83 -8.77
N SER A 196 10.19 -42.71 -7.94
CA SER A 196 11.52 -42.28 -8.35
C SER A 196 12.39 -43.52 -8.42
N ASP A 197 12.35 -44.17 -9.57
CA ASP A 197 13.24 -45.26 -9.94
C ASP A 197 14.49 -44.67 -10.62
N GLY A 198 15.67 -45.01 -10.09
CA GLY A 198 16.96 -44.89 -10.78
C GLY A 198 17.67 -43.53 -10.73
N SER A 199 18.86 -43.49 -10.12
CA SER A 199 20.13 -43.50 -10.88
C SER A 199 21.30 -43.28 -9.92
N THR A 200 22.16 -44.28 -9.81
CA THR A 200 23.50 -44.17 -9.22
C THR A 200 24.41 -43.47 -10.23
N ASP A 201 24.89 -42.27 -9.91
CA ASP A 201 26.08 -41.71 -10.53
C ASP A 201 27.08 -41.38 -9.43
N GLU A 202 28.08 -42.24 -9.32
CA GLU A 202 29.28 -41.98 -8.54
C GLU A 202 30.15 -41.05 -9.38
N THR A 203 30.39 -39.83 -8.92
CA THR A 203 31.43 -38.96 -9.47
C THR A 203 32.43 -38.66 -8.36
N GLU A 204 33.43 -39.52 -8.28
CA GLU A 204 34.71 -39.24 -7.63
C GLU A 204 35.45 -38.20 -8.47
N SER A 205 35.78 -37.06 -7.89
CA SER A 205 36.69 -36.08 -8.49
C SER A 205 37.43 -35.37 -7.39
N SER A 206 38.58 -35.93 -7.03
CA SER A 206 39.64 -35.28 -6.26
C SER A 206 40.95 -35.36 -7.05
N GLU A 207 41.45 -34.16 -7.35
CA GLU A 207 42.86 -33.76 -7.42
C GLU A 207 43.83 -34.55 -8.30
N ASN A 208 44.31 -33.90 -9.38
CA ASN A 208 45.71 -33.48 -9.49
C ASN A 208 45.92 -32.42 -10.58
#